data_AF-A0AAU8DQ40-F1
#
_entry.id   AF-A0AAU8DQ40-F1
#
_cell.length_a   1.000
_cell.length_b   1.000
_cell.length_c   1.000
_cell.angle_alpha   90.00
_cell.angle_beta   90.00
_cell.angle_gamma   90.00
#
_symmetry.space_group_name_H-M   'P 1'
#
loop_
_entity.id
_entity.type
_entity.pdbx_description
1 polymer ?
#
loop_
_entity_poly.entity_id
_entity_poly.type
_entity_poly.pdbx_seq_one_letter_code
_entity_poly.pdbx_strand_id
1 'polypeptide(L)'
;MTGSAEASIAHRQTPAADTATSSALACPIQVVSYPATAGRKSPHPPVPEGGRTLSEQVVFLHGAGKAGVAAWPRQAVVADPAWIFLDRPAVSDDPDTDCQRVLDRLRSHGPGHVVGHSFGGIAVLLAAQQEPDLVRSVTLLEPACFDLARGRDAVEQHIAVMQPVFAVSNDPSVPTRDFSSRFAAAMGSAPPDLPDELLEANVARLRAMKPPWGSALNPDVPLPVPTLVLTGDWNPLYEETALALTDLGAAHEHLVGFGHRVQDQPGALDRMIRHWDSSTALTRPCAKPGA
;
A
#
# COMPACT_ATOMS: atom_id res chain seq x y z
N MET A 1 -64.34 8.77 -54.04
CA MET A 1 -63.39 9.65 -54.74
C MET A 1 -62.39 10.17 -53.73
N THR A 2 -61.14 10.07 -54.10
CA THR A 2 -59.90 10.42 -53.38
C THR A 2 -59.83 11.88 -52.95
N GLY A 3 -59.18 12.16 -51.82
CA GLY A 3 -58.79 13.52 -51.43
C GLY A 3 -58.06 13.57 -50.08
N SER A 4 -56.74 13.47 -50.13
CA SER A 4 -55.79 13.80 -49.05
C SER A 4 -55.86 15.27 -48.65
N ALA A 5 -55.51 15.58 -47.39
CA ALA A 5 -54.45 16.56 -47.07
C ALA A 5 -54.10 16.52 -45.59
N GLU A 6 -52.78 16.47 -45.35
CA GLU A 6 -52.08 16.40 -44.07
C GLU A 6 -52.22 17.68 -43.24
N ALA A 7 -52.32 17.52 -41.91
CA ALA A 7 -52.21 18.61 -40.96
C ALA A 7 -50.79 18.63 -40.35
N SER A 8 -50.10 19.73 -40.62
CA SER A 8 -48.78 20.09 -40.11
C SER A 8 -48.81 20.29 -38.58
N ILE A 9 -47.92 19.61 -37.85
CA ILE A 9 -47.64 19.90 -36.44
C ILE A 9 -46.15 20.25 -36.32
N ALA A 10 -45.90 21.49 -35.94
CA ALA A 10 -44.59 22.07 -35.74
C ALA A 10 -43.82 21.36 -34.60
N HIS A 11 -42.61 20.90 -34.89
CA HIS A 11 -41.63 20.45 -33.91
C HIS A 11 -41.12 21.64 -33.08
N ARG A 12 -41.40 21.63 -31.77
CA ARG A 12 -40.60 22.40 -30.80
C ARG A 12 -39.35 21.59 -30.46
N GLN A 13 -38.20 22.11 -30.87
CA GLN A 13 -36.88 21.65 -30.44
C GLN A 13 -36.69 21.98 -28.96
N THR A 14 -36.48 20.95 -28.14
CA THR A 14 -35.84 21.05 -26.83
C THR A 14 -34.32 20.95 -27.01
N PRO A 15 -33.50 21.83 -26.38
CA PRO A 15 -32.06 21.77 -26.52
C PRO A 15 -31.49 20.57 -25.77
N ALA A 16 -30.50 19.94 -26.40
CA ALA A 16 -29.74 18.81 -25.87
C ALA A 16 -29.00 19.20 -24.58
N ALA A 17 -29.05 18.32 -23.59
CA ALA A 17 -28.21 18.40 -22.41
C ALA A 17 -26.79 17.98 -22.81
N ASP A 18 -25.85 18.92 -22.67
CA ASP A 18 -24.42 18.70 -22.78
C ASP A 18 -23.96 17.70 -21.70
N THR A 19 -23.76 16.44 -22.08
CA THR A 19 -22.94 15.49 -21.33
C THR A 19 -21.49 15.86 -21.53
N ALA A 20 -20.95 16.68 -20.63
CA ALA A 20 -19.52 16.90 -20.50
C ALA A 20 -18.86 15.61 -19.99
N THR A 21 -18.30 14.83 -20.90
CA THR A 21 -17.43 13.70 -20.61
C THR A 21 -16.15 14.25 -19.96
N SER A 22 -16.05 14.18 -18.64
CA SER A 22 -14.81 14.47 -17.92
C SER A 22 -13.83 13.33 -18.20
N SER A 23 -12.99 13.52 -19.22
CA SER A 23 -11.83 12.68 -19.48
C SER A 23 -10.78 12.96 -18.39
N ALA A 24 -10.80 12.15 -17.33
CA ALA A 24 -9.67 12.05 -16.42
C ALA A 24 -8.52 11.41 -17.21
N LEU A 25 -7.59 12.23 -17.66
CA LEU A 25 -6.36 11.83 -18.33
C LEU A 25 -5.59 10.88 -17.42
N ALA A 26 -5.48 9.62 -17.82
CA ALA A 26 -4.57 8.65 -17.23
C ALA A 26 -3.14 9.19 -17.37
N CYS A 27 -2.54 9.59 -16.25
CA CYS A 27 -1.16 10.02 -16.21
C CYS A 27 -0.28 8.76 -16.18
N PRO A 28 0.58 8.52 -17.18
CA PRO A 28 1.42 7.32 -17.20
C PRO A 28 2.42 7.35 -16.05
N ILE A 29 2.61 6.20 -15.39
CA ILE A 29 3.70 5.97 -14.43
C ILE A 29 5.02 6.11 -15.20
N GLN A 30 5.62 7.30 -15.15
CA GLN A 30 6.97 7.50 -15.65
C GLN A 30 7.96 7.07 -14.57
N VAL A 31 8.81 6.09 -14.92
CA VAL A 31 10.07 5.87 -14.20
C VAL A 31 10.95 7.08 -14.48
N VAL A 32 10.93 8.06 -13.58
CA VAL A 32 11.83 9.21 -13.65
C VAL A 32 13.22 8.76 -13.21
N SER A 33 14.11 8.54 -14.19
CA SER A 33 15.54 8.42 -13.97
C SER A 33 16.13 9.81 -13.74
N TYR A 34 16.61 10.08 -12.53
CA TYR A 34 17.29 11.35 -12.22
C TYR A 34 18.77 11.30 -12.67
N PRO A 35 19.26 12.30 -13.42
CA PRO A 35 20.70 12.46 -13.64
C PRO A 35 21.37 12.89 -12.32
N ALA A 36 22.56 12.35 -12.06
CA ALA A 36 23.38 12.74 -10.92
C ALA A 36 23.77 14.22 -11.03
N THR A 37 23.13 15.08 -10.23
CA THR A 37 23.53 16.49 -10.11
C THR A 37 24.69 16.62 -9.14
N ALA A 38 25.83 17.09 -9.67
CA ALA A 38 27.00 17.48 -8.89
C ALA A 38 26.68 18.64 -7.92
N GLY A 39 27.16 18.45 -6.69
CA GLY A 39 27.27 19.35 -5.54
C GLY A 39 26.80 20.81 -5.66
N ARG A 40 25.74 21.13 -4.91
CA ARG A 40 25.68 22.37 -4.12
C ARG A 40 25.23 22.03 -2.71
N LYS A 41 26.10 22.31 -1.73
CA LYS A 41 25.80 22.22 -0.30
C LYS A 41 24.79 23.30 0.06
N SER A 42 23.54 22.92 0.27
CA SER A 42 22.60 23.71 1.08
C SER A 42 22.69 23.22 2.53
N PRO A 43 22.53 24.09 3.53
CA PRO A 43 22.79 23.75 4.92
C PRO A 43 21.68 22.82 5.43
N HIS A 44 21.98 21.54 5.60
CA HIS A 44 21.15 20.66 6.41
C HIS A 44 21.18 21.16 7.86
N PRO A 45 20.03 21.26 8.56
CA PRO A 45 20.05 21.39 10.00
C PRO A 45 20.77 20.17 10.60
N PRO A 46 21.53 20.33 11.70
CA PRO A 46 22.30 19.23 12.27
C PRO A 46 21.36 18.09 12.65
N VAL A 47 21.68 16.89 12.15
CA VAL A 47 21.17 15.63 12.70
C VAL A 47 21.60 15.61 14.17
N PRO A 48 20.70 15.43 15.13
CA PRO A 48 21.10 15.36 16.53
C PRO A 48 22.03 14.15 16.73
N GLU A 49 23.29 14.42 17.06
CA GLU A 49 24.24 13.42 17.53
C GLU A 49 23.76 12.90 18.89
N GLY A 50 23.00 11.82 18.84
CA GLY A 50 22.50 11.09 19.98
C GLY A 50 21.73 9.89 19.44
N GLY A 51 22.41 8.75 19.34
CA GLY A 51 21.80 7.50 18.90
C GLY A 51 20.58 7.19 19.77
N ARG A 52 19.38 7.45 19.23
CA ARG A 52 18.15 6.92 19.78
C ARG A 52 18.11 5.45 19.39
N THR A 53 18.60 4.57 20.26
CA THR A 53 18.19 3.17 20.17
C THR A 53 16.74 3.11 20.61
N LEU A 54 15.83 2.86 19.68
CA LEU A 54 14.55 2.29 20.09
C LEU A 54 14.89 0.99 20.83
N SER A 55 14.48 0.87 22.09
CA SER A 55 14.67 -0.37 22.85
C SER A 55 13.80 -1.51 22.30
N GLU A 56 12.81 -1.16 21.47
CA GLU A 56 11.82 -2.07 20.90
C GLU A 56 12.10 -2.28 19.40
N GLN A 57 11.84 -3.49 18.93
CA GLN A 57 12.08 -3.89 17.54
C GLN A 57 11.11 -3.18 16.59
N VAL A 58 11.56 -2.94 15.36
CA VAL A 58 10.70 -2.50 14.26
C VAL A 58 10.84 -3.47 13.09
N VAL A 59 9.77 -4.18 12.75
CA VAL A 59 9.75 -5.14 11.65
C VAL A 59 9.12 -4.49 10.42
N PHE A 60 9.87 -4.41 9.32
CA PHE A 60 9.44 -3.84 8.07
C PHE A 60 9.12 -4.93 7.05
N LEU A 61 7.92 -4.87 6.49
CA LEU A 61 7.43 -5.78 5.47
C LEU A 61 7.02 -5.03 4.20
N HIS A 62 7.70 -5.36 3.11
CA HIS A 62 7.55 -4.70 1.82
C HIS A 62 6.22 -5.05 1.12
N GLY A 63 5.88 -4.28 0.08
CA GLY A 63 4.81 -4.65 -0.86
C GLY A 63 5.29 -5.59 -1.97
N ALA A 64 4.46 -5.80 -2.99
CA ALA A 64 4.75 -6.71 -4.11
C ALA A 64 5.95 -6.31 -5.01
N GLY A 65 6.74 -5.30 -4.67
CA GLY A 65 7.86 -4.81 -5.47
C GLY A 65 9.22 -5.30 -4.97
N LYS A 66 10.10 -4.34 -4.67
CA LYS A 66 11.39 -4.58 -4.00
C LYS A 66 11.14 -5.21 -2.63
N ALA A 67 12.12 -6.00 -2.16
CA ALA A 67 12.06 -6.71 -0.89
C ALA A 67 13.25 -6.35 0.03
N GLY A 68 13.13 -6.71 1.32
CA GLY A 68 14.17 -6.45 2.31
C GLY A 68 14.58 -4.99 2.36
N VAL A 69 15.86 -4.74 2.65
CA VAL A 69 16.45 -3.39 2.73
C VAL A 69 16.19 -2.56 1.46
N ALA A 70 16.16 -3.18 0.28
CA ALA A 70 15.97 -2.48 -0.99
C ALA A 70 14.57 -1.85 -1.13
N ALA A 71 13.58 -2.31 -0.35
CA ALA A 71 12.25 -1.71 -0.30
C ALA A 71 12.17 -0.43 0.55
N TRP A 72 13.20 -0.18 1.36
CA TRP A 72 13.21 0.82 2.44
C TRP A 72 14.46 1.72 2.41
N PRO A 73 14.82 2.30 1.25
CA PRO A 73 16.09 3.02 1.10
C PRO A 73 16.22 4.23 2.03
N ARG A 74 15.13 4.85 2.47
CA ARG A 74 15.15 6.01 3.39
C ARG A 74 15.20 5.61 4.86
N GLN A 75 14.72 4.43 5.21
CA GLN A 75 14.74 3.92 6.57
C GLN A 75 16.07 3.18 6.85
N ALA A 76 16.55 2.42 5.87
CA ALA A 76 17.76 1.61 6.00
C ALA A 76 19.04 2.43 6.23
N VAL A 77 19.09 3.70 5.82
CA VAL A 77 20.25 4.58 6.07
C VAL A 77 20.48 4.88 7.56
N VAL A 78 19.47 4.69 8.41
CA VAL A 78 19.60 4.87 9.86
C VAL A 78 20.50 3.80 10.47
N ALA A 79 20.52 2.59 9.86
CA ALA A 79 21.32 1.45 10.30
C ALA A 79 21.10 1.08 11.78
N ASP A 80 19.86 1.23 12.27
CA ASP A 80 19.48 0.78 13.62
C ASP A 80 19.42 -0.75 13.67
N PRO A 81 20.18 -1.43 14.55
CA PRO A 81 20.17 -2.88 14.67
C PRO A 81 18.83 -3.46 15.16
N ALA A 82 17.93 -2.65 15.73
CA ALA A 82 16.58 -3.05 16.10
C ALA A 82 15.59 -3.02 14.92
N TRP A 83 16.02 -2.59 13.72
CA TRP A 83 15.17 -2.51 12.55
C TRP A 83 15.40 -3.71 11.64
N ILE A 84 14.38 -4.55 11.54
CA ILE A 84 14.43 -5.81 10.79
C ILE A 84 13.65 -5.62 9.50
N PHE A 85 14.36 -5.67 8.37
CA PHE A 85 13.76 -5.63 7.04
C PHE A 85 13.60 -7.06 6.52
N LEU A 86 12.37 -7.58 6.50
CA LEU A 86 12.12 -8.94 6.02
C LEU A 86 12.32 -9.00 4.51
N ASP A 87 13.13 -9.95 4.05
CA ASP A 87 13.29 -10.26 2.64
C ASP A 87 12.18 -11.21 2.13
N ARG A 88 12.05 -11.38 0.83
CA ARG A 88 11.11 -12.33 0.23
C ARG A 88 11.64 -13.76 0.36
N PRO A 89 10.90 -14.70 0.98
CA PRO A 89 11.40 -16.05 1.27
C PRO A 89 11.18 -17.03 0.11
N ALA A 90 10.28 -16.70 -0.83
CA ALA A 90 9.82 -17.57 -1.90
C ALA A 90 9.67 -16.80 -3.22
N VAL A 91 9.06 -17.43 -4.23
CA VAL A 91 8.82 -16.81 -5.54
C VAL A 91 7.89 -15.60 -5.43
N SER A 92 6.90 -15.63 -4.53
CA SER A 92 5.94 -14.55 -4.33
C SER A 92 5.66 -14.28 -2.85
N ASP A 93 5.01 -13.14 -2.61
CA ASP A 93 4.59 -12.67 -1.29
C ASP A 93 3.23 -13.32 -0.95
N ASP A 94 3.08 -13.76 0.31
CA ASP A 94 1.88 -14.46 0.78
C ASP A 94 1.51 -13.92 2.17
N PRO A 95 0.34 -13.28 2.35
CA PRO A 95 0.06 -12.58 3.60
C PRO A 95 0.02 -13.48 4.84
N ASP A 96 -0.43 -14.73 4.70
CA ASP A 96 -0.51 -15.69 5.80
C ASP A 96 0.90 -16.12 6.25
N THR A 97 1.74 -16.47 5.28
CA THR A 97 3.15 -16.84 5.51
C THR A 97 3.92 -15.66 6.08
N ASP A 98 3.76 -14.46 5.52
CA ASP A 98 4.45 -13.26 5.98
C ASP A 98 3.96 -12.80 7.35
N CYS A 99 2.68 -12.97 7.68
CA CYS A 99 2.14 -12.76 9.03
C CYS A 99 2.88 -13.63 10.05
N GLN A 100 3.05 -14.93 9.78
CA GLN A 100 3.79 -15.82 10.69
C GLN A 100 5.26 -15.40 10.82
N ARG A 101 5.90 -14.97 9.72
CA ARG A 101 7.29 -14.49 9.77
C ARG A 101 7.44 -13.21 10.60
N VAL A 102 6.48 -12.29 10.54
CA VAL A 102 6.45 -11.10 11.40
C VAL A 102 6.32 -11.52 12.86
N LEU A 103 5.35 -12.40 13.18
CA LEU A 103 5.14 -12.89 14.55
C LEU A 103 6.37 -13.63 15.09
N ASP A 104 7.02 -14.49 14.30
CA ASP A 104 8.22 -15.22 14.72
C ASP A 104 9.37 -14.27 15.08
N ARG A 105 9.52 -13.15 14.37
CA ARG A 105 10.49 -12.10 14.75
C ARG A 105 10.14 -11.45 16.08
N LEU A 106 8.88 -11.08 16.28
CA LEU A 106 8.45 -10.48 17.54
C LEU A 106 8.55 -11.46 18.71
N ARG A 107 8.20 -12.74 18.54
CA ARG A 107 8.38 -13.78 19.57
C ARG A 107 9.85 -13.98 19.95
N SER A 108 10.76 -13.93 18.97
CA SER A 108 12.19 -14.15 19.18
C SER A 108 12.90 -12.99 19.88
N HIS A 109 12.41 -11.76 19.69
CA HIS A 109 13.10 -10.54 20.13
C HIS A 109 12.30 -9.68 21.12
N GLY A 110 11.06 -10.06 21.38
CA GLY A 110 10.10 -9.33 22.22
C GLY A 110 9.13 -8.46 21.41
N PRO A 111 8.06 -7.96 22.07
CA PRO A 111 7.08 -7.09 21.43
C PRO A 111 7.71 -5.87 20.75
N GLY A 112 7.13 -5.43 19.63
CA GLY A 112 7.69 -4.35 18.81
C GLY A 112 6.69 -3.73 17.85
N HIS A 113 7.17 -2.79 17.05
CA HIS A 113 6.38 -2.11 16.02
C HIS A 113 6.47 -2.86 14.70
N VAL A 114 5.40 -2.79 13.90
CA VAL A 114 5.37 -3.40 12.57
C VAL A 114 5.01 -2.36 11.51
N VAL A 115 5.66 -2.44 10.36
CA VAL A 115 5.49 -1.52 9.23
C VAL A 115 5.18 -2.32 7.99
N GLY A 116 4.05 -2.07 7.36
CA GLY A 116 3.62 -2.75 6.14
C GLY A 116 3.40 -1.77 5.00
N HIS A 117 4.03 -2.01 3.85
CA HIS A 117 3.73 -1.29 2.62
C HIS A 117 2.84 -2.11 1.70
N SER A 118 1.78 -1.51 1.17
CA SER A 118 0.95 -2.13 0.14
C SER A 118 0.49 -3.52 0.57
N PHE A 119 0.83 -4.56 -0.19
CA PHE A 119 0.55 -5.97 0.09
C PHE A 119 1.04 -6.44 1.48
N GLY A 120 2.21 -5.97 1.94
CA GLY A 120 2.73 -6.27 3.27
C GLY A 120 1.88 -5.69 4.40
N GLY A 121 1.02 -4.70 4.09
CA GLY A 121 0.02 -4.16 5.02
C GLY A 121 -0.96 -5.23 5.52
N ILE A 122 -1.31 -6.19 4.68
CA ILE A 122 -2.23 -7.28 5.04
C ILE A 122 -1.61 -8.15 6.14
N ALA A 123 -0.37 -8.59 5.92
CA ALA A 123 0.34 -9.48 6.85
C ALA A 123 0.63 -8.82 8.22
N VAL A 124 1.06 -7.55 8.25
CA VAL A 124 1.32 -6.87 9.54
C VAL A 124 0.04 -6.60 10.31
N LEU A 125 -1.07 -6.34 9.61
CA LEU A 125 -2.36 -6.14 10.25
C LEU A 125 -2.96 -7.46 10.75
N LEU A 126 -2.79 -8.56 10.00
CA LEU A 126 -3.11 -9.91 10.47
C LEU A 126 -2.31 -10.27 11.72
N ALA A 127 -1.02 -9.95 11.76
CA ALA A 127 -0.18 -10.20 12.94
C ALA A 127 -0.72 -9.46 14.18
N ALA A 128 -1.14 -8.21 14.01
CA ALA A 128 -1.75 -7.42 15.09
C ALA A 128 -3.11 -7.97 15.54
N GLN A 129 -3.94 -8.48 14.62
CA GLN A 129 -5.22 -9.12 14.98
C GLN A 129 -5.03 -10.49 15.66
N GLN A 130 -3.98 -11.25 15.30
CA GLN A 130 -3.72 -12.58 15.86
C GLN A 130 -3.04 -12.53 17.24
N GLU A 131 -2.00 -11.70 17.41
CA GLU A 131 -1.22 -11.61 18.65
C GLU A 131 -0.99 -10.15 19.05
N PRO A 132 -2.05 -9.42 19.46
CA PRO A 132 -1.95 -7.99 19.77
C PRO A 132 -0.95 -7.68 20.90
N ASP A 133 -0.73 -8.61 21.83
CA ASP A 133 0.25 -8.44 22.93
C ASP A 133 1.71 -8.37 22.45
N LEU A 134 2.00 -8.90 21.25
CA LEU A 134 3.34 -8.81 20.63
C LEU A 134 3.51 -7.56 19.76
N VAL A 135 2.43 -6.90 19.36
CA VAL A 135 2.49 -5.75 18.46
C VAL A 135 2.24 -4.47 19.26
N ARG A 136 3.25 -3.59 19.33
CA ARG A 136 3.14 -2.30 20.01
C ARG A 136 2.35 -1.29 19.21
N SER A 137 2.58 -1.24 17.91
CA SER A 137 1.84 -0.40 16.98
C SER A 137 2.03 -0.85 15.54
N VAL A 138 1.12 -0.44 14.67
CA VAL A 138 1.13 -0.75 13.24
C VAL A 138 1.28 0.54 12.44
N THR A 139 2.22 0.58 11.49
CA THR A 139 2.27 1.62 10.46
C THR A 139 1.98 1.03 9.09
N LEU A 140 0.92 1.50 8.46
CA LEU A 140 0.47 1.09 7.13
C LEU A 140 0.79 2.18 6.12
N LEU A 141 1.38 1.80 5.00
CA LEU A 141 1.80 2.70 3.94
C LEU A 141 1.06 2.30 2.69
N GLU A 142 0.01 3.06 2.36
CA GLU A 142 -0.91 2.76 1.24
C GLU A 142 -1.28 1.26 1.18
N PRO A 143 -1.88 0.73 2.26
CA PRO A 143 -2.07 -0.71 2.44
C PRO A 143 -3.02 -1.29 1.40
N ALA A 144 -2.77 -2.53 0.97
CA ALA A 144 -3.67 -3.29 0.09
C ALA A 144 -4.74 -4.07 0.88
N CYS A 145 -5.19 -3.53 2.02
CA CYS A 145 -6.17 -4.18 2.90
C CYS A 145 -7.61 -4.01 2.36
N PHE A 146 -7.84 -4.37 1.10
CA PHE A 146 -9.06 -4.02 0.36
C PHE A 146 -10.32 -4.72 0.90
N ASP A 147 -10.18 -5.85 1.60
CA ASP A 147 -11.29 -6.51 2.29
C ASP A 147 -11.96 -5.62 3.33
N LEU A 148 -11.21 -4.70 3.95
CA LEU A 148 -11.75 -3.77 4.94
C LEU A 148 -12.56 -2.63 4.31
N ALA A 149 -12.37 -2.39 3.01
CA ALA A 149 -12.94 -1.27 2.29
C ALA A 149 -13.93 -1.68 1.19
N ARG A 150 -14.43 -2.93 1.26
CA ARG A 150 -15.45 -3.46 0.34
C ARG A 150 -16.70 -2.59 0.34
N GLY A 151 -17.32 -2.47 -0.83
CA GLY A 151 -18.48 -1.61 -1.08
C GLY A 151 -18.15 -0.15 -1.37
N ARG A 152 -16.88 0.26 -1.32
CA ARG A 152 -16.42 1.58 -1.78
C ARG A 152 -16.03 1.55 -3.25
N ASP A 153 -16.32 2.63 -3.97
CA ASP A 153 -16.34 2.64 -5.45
C ASP A 153 -14.96 2.33 -6.06
N ALA A 154 -13.89 2.98 -5.62
CA ALA A 154 -12.56 2.78 -6.20
C ALA A 154 -11.99 1.38 -5.86
N VAL A 155 -12.27 0.88 -4.66
CA VAL A 155 -11.93 -0.50 -4.26
C VAL A 155 -12.65 -1.53 -5.13
N GLU A 156 -13.97 -1.41 -5.31
CA GLU A 156 -14.73 -2.34 -6.15
C GLU A 156 -14.30 -2.26 -7.62
N GLN A 157 -14.03 -1.05 -8.13
CA GLN A 157 -13.52 -0.88 -9.49
C GLN A 157 -12.15 -1.56 -9.67
N HIS A 158 -11.24 -1.38 -8.72
CA HIS A 158 -9.92 -2.03 -8.77
C HIS A 158 -10.04 -3.56 -8.79
N ILE A 159 -10.89 -4.10 -7.92
CA ILE A 159 -11.12 -5.56 -7.84
C ILE A 159 -11.75 -6.07 -9.13
N ALA A 160 -12.75 -5.39 -9.68
CA ALA A 160 -13.39 -5.77 -10.93
C ALA A 160 -12.42 -5.82 -12.13
N VAL A 161 -11.45 -4.89 -12.17
CA VAL A 161 -10.43 -4.81 -13.23
C VAL A 161 -9.33 -5.86 -13.04
N MET A 162 -8.89 -6.11 -11.80
CA MET A 162 -7.80 -7.06 -11.51
C MET A 162 -8.27 -8.52 -11.46
N GLN A 163 -9.52 -8.80 -11.10
CA GLN A 163 -10.04 -10.15 -10.93
C GLN A 163 -9.90 -11.02 -12.21
N PRO A 164 -10.22 -10.55 -13.43
CA PRO A 164 -9.96 -11.31 -14.65
C PRO A 164 -8.48 -11.62 -14.91
N VAL A 165 -7.56 -10.78 -14.42
CA VAL A 165 -6.11 -11.01 -14.54
C VAL A 165 -5.68 -12.15 -13.60
N PHE A 166 -6.11 -12.11 -12.34
CA PHE A 166 -5.84 -13.20 -11.40
C PHE A 166 -6.49 -14.53 -11.81
N ALA A 167 -7.66 -14.50 -12.45
CA ALA A 167 -8.36 -15.70 -12.90
C ALA A 167 -7.55 -16.55 -13.92
N VAL A 168 -6.62 -15.92 -14.66
CA VAL A 168 -5.76 -16.59 -15.64
C VAL A 168 -4.31 -16.77 -15.16
N SER A 169 -4.03 -16.54 -13.87
CA SER A 169 -2.66 -16.60 -13.32
C SER A 169 -1.99 -17.96 -13.50
N ASN A 170 -2.78 -19.04 -13.43
CA ASN A 170 -2.31 -20.42 -13.62
C ASN A 170 -2.58 -20.97 -15.02
N ASP A 171 -3.07 -20.15 -15.95
CA ASP A 171 -3.35 -20.59 -17.32
C ASP A 171 -2.05 -20.58 -18.16
N PRO A 172 -1.52 -21.76 -18.55
CA PRO A 172 -0.29 -21.84 -19.35
C PRO A 172 -0.49 -21.39 -20.79
N SER A 173 -1.74 -21.25 -21.26
CA SER A 173 -2.04 -20.77 -22.62
C SER A 173 -1.87 -19.25 -22.77
N VAL A 174 -1.80 -18.50 -21.66
CA VAL A 174 -1.56 -17.06 -21.67
C VAL A 174 -0.05 -16.79 -21.70
N PRO A 175 0.51 -16.20 -22.77
CA PRO A 175 1.94 -15.90 -22.85
C PRO A 175 2.41 -14.93 -21.75
N THR A 176 3.70 -15.01 -21.38
CA THR A 176 4.33 -14.14 -20.37
C THR A 176 4.11 -12.65 -20.66
N ARG A 177 4.40 -12.20 -21.89
CA ARG A 177 4.22 -10.80 -22.31
C ARG A 177 2.76 -10.34 -22.24
N ASP A 178 1.83 -11.23 -22.60
CA ASP A 178 0.39 -10.94 -22.55
C ASP A 178 -0.09 -10.80 -21.10
N PHE A 179 0.29 -11.73 -20.22
CA PHE A 179 -0.05 -11.64 -18.80
C PHE A 179 0.53 -10.36 -18.18
N SER A 180 1.81 -10.08 -18.44
CA SER A 180 2.46 -8.85 -17.96
C SER A 180 1.73 -7.60 -18.45
N SER A 181 1.26 -7.58 -19.70
CA SER A 181 0.56 -6.43 -20.26
C SER A 181 -0.83 -6.26 -19.65
N ARG A 182 -1.57 -7.36 -19.46
CA ARG A 182 -2.87 -7.35 -18.77
C ARG A 182 -2.75 -6.84 -17.34
N PHE A 183 -1.75 -7.34 -16.61
CA PHE A 183 -1.49 -6.93 -15.23
C PHE A 183 -1.12 -5.45 -15.14
N ALA A 184 -0.21 -4.98 -16.00
CA ALA A 184 0.17 -3.56 -16.03
C ALA A 184 -1.03 -2.66 -16.36
N ALA A 185 -1.79 -2.99 -17.40
CA ALA A 185 -2.99 -2.22 -17.77
C ALA A 185 -4.03 -2.17 -16.64
N ALA A 186 -4.26 -3.30 -15.95
CA ALA A 186 -5.17 -3.38 -14.82
C ALA A 186 -4.69 -2.55 -13.60
N MET A 187 -3.39 -2.40 -13.44
CA MET A 187 -2.76 -1.50 -12.46
C MET A 187 -2.68 -0.04 -12.94
N GLY A 188 -3.20 0.29 -14.12
CA GLY A 188 -3.14 1.63 -14.70
C GLY A 188 -1.73 2.05 -15.16
N SER A 189 -0.87 1.08 -15.48
CA SER A 189 0.52 1.32 -15.88
C SER A 189 0.84 0.75 -17.26
N ALA A 190 1.93 1.25 -17.85
CA ALA A 190 2.47 0.67 -19.07
C ALA A 190 3.14 -0.68 -18.75
N PRO A 191 3.10 -1.66 -19.68
CA PRO A 191 3.86 -2.89 -19.54
C PRO A 191 5.34 -2.60 -19.27
N PRO A 192 5.99 -3.35 -18.37
CA PRO A 192 7.39 -3.12 -18.06
C PRO A 192 8.28 -3.44 -19.27
N ASP A 193 9.22 -2.54 -19.56
CA ASP A 193 10.27 -2.76 -20.56
C ASP A 193 11.44 -3.50 -19.92
N LEU A 194 11.37 -4.84 -19.94
CA LEU A 194 12.34 -5.73 -19.34
C LEU A 194 12.90 -6.71 -20.37
N PRO A 195 14.19 -7.10 -20.27
CA PRO A 195 14.73 -8.28 -20.93
C PRO A 195 13.89 -9.53 -20.61
N ASP A 196 13.82 -10.48 -21.55
CA ASP A 196 12.96 -11.67 -21.46
C ASP A 196 13.15 -12.42 -20.14
N GLU A 197 14.38 -12.68 -19.72
CA GLU A 197 14.67 -13.40 -18.47
C GLU A 197 14.11 -12.69 -17.23
N LEU A 198 14.25 -11.37 -17.16
CA LEU A 198 13.72 -10.57 -16.04
C LEU A 198 12.20 -10.48 -16.10
N LEU A 199 11.62 -10.44 -17.31
CA LEU A 199 10.19 -10.46 -17.50
C LEU A 199 9.58 -11.80 -17.06
N GLU A 200 10.19 -12.93 -17.42
CA GLU A 200 9.77 -14.28 -17.00
C GLU A 200 9.78 -14.40 -15.48
N ALA A 201 10.88 -13.99 -14.82
CA ALA A 201 10.96 -14.01 -13.35
C ALA A 201 9.91 -13.11 -12.70
N ASN A 202 9.67 -11.92 -13.27
CA ASN A 202 8.66 -10.99 -12.77
C ASN A 202 7.24 -11.56 -12.92
N VAL A 203 6.92 -12.15 -14.07
CA VAL A 203 5.60 -12.74 -14.33
C VAL A 203 5.37 -14.00 -13.50
N ALA A 204 6.37 -14.85 -13.33
CA ALA A 204 6.29 -16.01 -12.45
C ALA A 204 5.87 -15.60 -11.03
N ARG A 205 6.45 -14.51 -10.52
CA ARG A 205 6.07 -13.93 -9.23
C ARG A 205 4.65 -13.37 -9.21
N LEU A 206 4.27 -12.58 -10.22
CA LEU A 206 2.92 -12.00 -10.29
C LEU A 206 1.83 -13.07 -10.40
N ARG A 207 2.10 -14.16 -11.13
CA ARG A 207 1.18 -15.32 -11.25
C ARG A 207 1.03 -16.08 -9.94
N ALA A 208 2.10 -16.20 -9.17
CA ALA A 208 2.10 -16.86 -7.86
C ALA A 208 1.52 -15.98 -6.74
N MET A 209 1.28 -14.69 -6.99
CA MET A 209 0.70 -13.77 -6.00
C MET A 209 -0.78 -14.05 -5.80
N LYS A 210 -1.23 -14.14 -4.54
CA LYS A 210 -2.67 -14.13 -4.22
C LYS A 210 -3.25 -12.73 -4.44
N PRO A 211 -4.53 -12.62 -4.83
CA PRO A 211 -5.19 -11.32 -4.85
C PRO A 211 -5.19 -10.68 -3.44
N PRO A 212 -5.07 -9.35 -3.31
CA PRO A 212 -5.15 -8.62 -2.04
C PRO A 212 -6.58 -8.50 -1.48
N TRP A 213 -7.44 -9.47 -1.78
CA TRP A 213 -8.80 -9.60 -1.27
C TRP A 213 -9.13 -11.07 -1.05
N GLY A 214 -10.12 -11.35 -0.21
CA GLY A 214 -10.38 -12.69 0.31
C GLY A 214 -9.34 -13.13 1.36
N SER A 215 -8.68 -12.17 2.01
CA SER A 215 -7.80 -12.41 3.15
C SER A 215 -8.60 -12.67 4.44
N ALA A 216 -7.91 -13.08 5.49
CA ALA A 216 -8.53 -13.30 6.81
C ALA A 216 -8.75 -12.00 7.63
N LEU A 217 -8.53 -10.82 7.03
CA LEU A 217 -8.76 -9.54 7.71
C LEU A 217 -10.26 -9.39 8.02
N ASN A 218 -10.58 -9.18 9.29
CA ASN A 218 -11.95 -9.03 9.74
C ASN A 218 -12.35 -7.53 9.86
N PRO A 219 -13.30 -7.03 9.05
CA PRO A 219 -13.75 -5.64 9.13
C PRO A 219 -14.62 -5.33 10.36
N ASP A 220 -15.14 -6.35 11.06
CA ASP A 220 -15.97 -6.17 12.24
C ASP A 220 -15.16 -6.05 13.54
N VAL A 221 -13.82 -6.17 13.45
CA VAL A 221 -12.91 -6.13 14.59
C VAL A 221 -12.18 -4.79 14.62
N PRO A 222 -12.38 -3.96 15.67
CA PRO A 222 -11.61 -2.73 15.86
C PRO A 222 -10.11 -3.02 15.90
N LEU A 223 -9.29 -2.03 15.52
CA LEU A 223 -7.84 -2.19 15.54
C LEU A 223 -7.35 -2.39 16.98
N PRO A 224 -6.70 -3.52 17.31
CA PRO A 224 -6.38 -3.86 18.69
C PRO A 224 -5.18 -3.07 19.25
N VAL A 225 -4.47 -2.36 18.40
CA VAL A 225 -3.23 -1.63 18.71
C VAL A 225 -3.24 -0.28 17.99
N PRO A 226 -2.51 0.73 18.50
CA PRO A 226 -2.35 2.00 17.81
C PRO A 226 -1.90 1.80 16.37
N THR A 227 -2.65 2.38 15.43
CA THR A 227 -2.40 2.20 14.00
C THR A 227 -2.30 3.55 13.30
N LEU A 228 -1.24 3.75 12.54
CA LEU A 228 -1.04 4.90 11.66
C LEU A 228 -1.14 4.45 10.20
N VAL A 229 -1.94 5.13 9.40
CA VAL A 229 -1.99 4.98 7.95
C VAL A 229 -1.39 6.23 7.30
N LEU A 230 -0.43 6.03 6.39
CA LEU A 230 0.11 7.09 5.55
C LEU A 230 -0.26 6.84 4.09
N THR A 231 -0.80 7.87 3.44
CA THR A 231 -1.12 7.85 2.00
C THR A 231 -0.59 9.08 1.27
N GLY A 232 -0.40 8.97 -0.05
CA GLY A 232 0.16 10.03 -0.89
C GLY A 232 -0.86 10.95 -1.57
N ASP A 233 -2.16 10.79 -1.31
CA ASP A 233 -3.26 11.58 -1.90
C ASP A 233 -3.22 11.64 -3.44
N TRP A 234 -2.98 10.50 -4.08
CA TRP A 234 -2.86 10.39 -5.54
C TRP A 234 -3.78 9.33 -6.16
N ASN A 235 -4.32 8.41 -5.35
CA ASN A 235 -5.16 7.33 -5.82
C ASN A 235 -6.30 7.06 -4.82
N PRO A 236 -7.57 7.24 -5.24
CA PRO A 236 -8.74 6.98 -4.41
C PRO A 236 -8.79 5.59 -3.77
N LEU A 237 -8.19 4.57 -4.41
CA LEU A 237 -8.11 3.22 -3.86
C LEU A 237 -7.49 3.18 -2.45
N TYR A 238 -6.37 3.89 -2.27
CA TYR A 238 -5.67 3.92 -0.98
C TYR A 238 -6.35 4.85 0.02
N GLU A 239 -6.99 5.92 -0.45
CA GLU A 239 -7.76 6.84 0.40
C GLU A 239 -9.03 6.16 0.95
N GLU A 240 -9.76 5.41 0.12
CA GLU A 240 -10.91 4.62 0.56
C GLU A 240 -10.50 3.54 1.57
N THR A 241 -9.34 2.91 1.35
CA THR A 241 -8.79 1.92 2.29
C THR A 241 -8.37 2.58 3.60
N ALA A 242 -7.75 3.77 3.56
CA ALA A 242 -7.39 4.52 4.74
C ALA A 242 -8.62 4.98 5.54
N LEU A 243 -9.68 5.44 4.87
CA LEU A 243 -10.94 5.80 5.52
C LEU A 243 -11.57 4.61 6.25
N ALA A 244 -11.60 3.43 5.64
CA ALA A 244 -12.09 2.22 6.30
C ALA A 244 -11.26 1.86 7.54
N LEU A 245 -9.94 2.01 7.48
CA LEU A 245 -9.06 1.81 8.64
C LEU A 245 -9.28 2.88 9.73
N THR A 246 -9.58 4.13 9.36
CA THR A 246 -9.95 5.18 10.31
C THR A 246 -11.28 4.91 10.98
N ASP A 247 -12.26 4.35 10.27
CA ASP A 247 -13.53 3.88 10.86
C ASP A 247 -13.28 2.79 11.94
N LEU A 248 -12.17 2.04 11.82
CA LEU A 248 -11.71 1.04 12.79
C LEU A 248 -10.75 1.60 13.86
N GLY A 249 -10.49 2.90 13.87
CA GLY A 249 -9.70 3.59 14.91
C GLY A 249 -8.27 3.96 14.50
N ALA A 250 -7.87 3.86 13.22
CA ALA A 250 -6.55 4.30 12.79
C ALA A 250 -6.46 5.83 12.70
N ALA A 251 -5.28 6.36 13.03
CA ALA A 251 -4.89 7.70 12.62
C ALA A 251 -4.48 7.69 11.15
N HIS A 252 -4.93 8.67 10.37
CA HIS A 252 -4.58 8.81 8.95
C HIS A 252 -3.86 10.15 8.73
N GLU A 253 -2.69 10.12 8.12
CA GLU A 253 -1.95 11.31 7.69
C GLU A 253 -1.58 11.23 6.21
N HIS A 254 -1.62 12.37 5.52
CA HIS A 254 -1.19 12.50 4.13
C HIS A 254 0.26 12.99 4.00
N LEU A 255 1.00 12.38 3.08
CA LEU A 255 2.30 12.84 2.61
C LEU A 255 2.26 12.96 1.08
N VAL A 256 1.66 14.06 0.62
CA VAL A 256 1.30 14.29 -0.78
C VAL A 256 2.47 14.08 -1.75
N GLY A 257 2.25 13.25 -2.77
CA GLY A 257 3.20 12.96 -3.85
C GLY A 257 3.88 11.59 -3.76
N PHE A 258 4.89 11.36 -4.61
CA PHE A 258 5.69 10.11 -4.72
C PHE A 258 4.93 8.86 -5.18
N GLY A 259 3.65 8.98 -5.58
CA GLY A 259 2.86 7.85 -6.08
C GLY A 259 2.82 6.72 -5.06
N HIS A 260 2.91 5.46 -5.52
CA HIS A 260 2.82 4.29 -4.65
C HIS A 260 4.06 4.01 -3.76
N ARG A 261 4.72 5.07 -3.28
CA ARG A 261 6.01 5.06 -2.58
C ARG A 261 6.07 6.07 -1.45
N VAL A 262 5.00 6.19 -0.65
CA VAL A 262 4.91 7.16 0.46
C VAL A 262 6.07 7.04 1.46
N GLN A 263 6.68 5.85 1.62
CA GLN A 263 7.84 5.63 2.49
C GLN A 263 9.13 6.31 2.00
N ASP A 264 9.19 6.72 0.73
CA ASP A 264 10.36 7.41 0.16
C ASP A 264 10.28 8.93 0.33
N GLN A 265 9.12 9.44 0.78
CA GLN A 265 8.86 10.86 1.02
C GLN A 265 9.72 11.41 2.16
N PRO A 266 10.24 12.65 2.02
CA PRO A 266 10.77 13.40 3.15
C PRO A 266 9.73 13.50 4.27
N GLY A 267 10.12 13.17 5.50
CA GLY A 267 9.24 13.21 6.66
C GLY A 267 8.46 11.92 6.96
N ALA A 268 8.37 10.96 6.03
CA ALA A 268 7.71 9.67 6.29
C ALA A 268 8.33 8.94 7.50
N LEU A 269 9.66 8.93 7.58
CA LEU A 269 10.37 8.34 8.71
C LEU A 269 10.09 9.09 10.02
N ASP A 270 10.03 10.43 10.01
CA ASP A 270 9.71 11.20 11.21
C ASP A 270 8.28 10.92 11.70
N ARG A 271 7.34 10.70 10.77
CA ARG A 271 5.96 10.30 11.09
C ARG A 271 5.92 8.93 11.77
N MET A 272 6.64 7.97 11.20
CA MET A 272 6.82 6.63 11.77
C MET A 272 7.39 6.69 13.19
N ILE A 273 8.52 7.38 13.38
CA ILE A 273 9.19 7.49 14.68
C ILE A 273 8.29 8.13 15.73
N ARG A 274 7.61 9.25 15.41
CA ARG A 274 6.67 9.88 16.36
C ARG A 274 5.55 8.93 16.79
N HIS A 275 5.04 8.15 15.85
CA HIS A 275 3.98 7.19 16.13
C HIS A 275 4.48 6.05 17.04
N TRP A 276 5.68 5.51 16.79
CA TRP A 276 6.29 4.50 17.64
C TRP A 276 6.54 5.02 19.06
N ASP A 277 7.19 6.19 19.19
CA ASP A 277 7.47 6.84 20.47
C ASP A 277 6.18 7.04 21.30
N SER A 278 5.10 7.50 20.66
CA SER A 278 3.81 7.71 21.31
C SER A 278 3.16 6.40 21.79
N SER A 279 3.35 5.32 21.04
CA SER A 279 2.76 4.01 21.34
C SER A 279 3.52 3.29 22.46
N THR A 280 4.86 3.39 22.47
CA THR A 280 5.68 2.90 23.58
C THR A 280 5.35 3.63 24.88
N ALA A 281 5.08 4.94 24.83
CA ALA A 281 4.70 5.69 26.02
C ALA A 281 3.36 5.23 26.63
N LEU A 282 2.41 4.79 25.80
CA LEU A 282 1.10 4.29 26.26
C LEU A 282 1.17 2.90 26.93
N THR A 283 2.18 2.09 26.61
CA THR A 283 2.29 0.70 27.10
C THR A 283 3.15 0.55 28.35
N ARG A 284 3.93 1.58 28.73
CA ARG A 284 4.70 1.58 29.98
C ARG A 284 3.75 1.85 31.17
N PRO A 285 3.68 0.95 32.17
CA PRO A 285 2.90 1.25 33.37
C PRO A 285 3.43 2.53 34.01
N CYS A 286 2.51 3.44 34.36
CA CYS A 286 2.84 4.66 35.08
C CYS A 286 3.62 4.25 36.34
N ALA A 287 4.90 4.61 36.41
CA ALA A 287 5.73 4.30 37.57
C ALA A 287 5.02 4.90 38.78
N LYS A 288 4.59 4.04 39.72
CA LYS A 288 4.03 4.54 40.99
C LYS A 288 5.10 5.45 41.60
N PRO A 289 4.77 6.72 41.94
CA PRO A 289 5.72 7.56 42.66
C PRO A 289 6.09 6.81 43.95
N GLY A 290 7.40 6.65 44.16
CA GLY A 290 7.96 5.87 45.26
C GLY A 290 7.36 6.29 46.59
N ALA A 291 6.91 5.30 47.36
CA ALA A 291 6.61 5.44 48.78
C ALA A 291 7.90 5.32 49.59
#